data_AF-A0A2Z5ZM46-F1
#
_entry.id   AF-A0A2Z5ZM46-F1
#
_cell.length_a   1.000
_cell.length_b   1.000
_cell.length_c   1.000
_cell.angle_alpha   90.00
_cell.angle_beta   90.00
_cell.angle_gamma   90.00
#
_symmetry.space_group_name_H-M   'P 1'
#
loop_
_entity.id
_entity.type
_entity.pdbx_description
1 polymer ?
#
loop_
_entity_poly.entity_id
_entity_poly.type
_entity_poly.pdbx_seq_one_letter_code
_entity_poly.pdbx_strand_id
1 'polypeptide(L)'
;MMQHGAVAEVENLLSQQLDPSLPAMRAHGVPELVALLRGELTEQDAIERSVLATGRYTRRQATWFAHHALSAPGLTYTLDTCMPPCEQFSERKLHEIISFILSGIDAAQLVP
;
A
#
# COMPACT_ATOMS: atom_id res chain seq x y z
N MET A 1 8.81 0.30 10.00
CA MET A 1 7.60 0.85 10.67
C MET A 1 7.84 1.08 12.15
N MET A 2 7.89 0.04 13.00
CA MET A 2 8.02 0.21 14.46
C MET A 2 9.23 1.04 14.87
N GLN A 3 10.41 0.66 14.39
CA GLN A 3 11.67 1.38 14.64
C GLN A 3 11.73 2.79 14.00
N HIS A 4 10.76 3.14 13.17
CA HIS A 4 10.75 4.38 12.38
C HIS A 4 9.65 5.35 12.84
N GLY A 5 9.13 5.21 14.07
CA GLY A 5 8.25 6.21 14.68
C GLY A 5 6.74 5.95 14.56
N ALA A 6 6.31 4.78 14.09
CA ALA A 6 4.88 4.50 13.91
C ALA A 6 4.04 4.57 15.20
N VAL A 7 4.63 4.21 16.35
CA VAL A 7 3.95 4.35 17.65
C VAL A 7 3.66 5.82 17.94
N ALA A 8 4.66 6.70 17.74
CA ALA A 8 4.52 8.14 17.95
C ALA A 8 3.52 8.78 16.98
N GLU A 9 3.44 8.30 15.74
CA GLU A 9 2.41 8.73 14.78
C GLU A 9 0.99 8.42 15.28
N VAL A 10 0.77 7.21 15.83
CA VAL A 10 -0.53 6.81 16.37
C VAL A 10 -0.86 7.52 17.68
N GLU A 11 0.11 7.75 18.56
CA GLU A 11 -0.07 8.60 19.74
C GLU A 11 -0.52 10.02 19.35
N ASN A 12 0.14 10.62 18.35
CA ASN A 12 -0.23 11.94 17.85
C ASN A 12 -1.63 11.94 17.22
N LEU A 13 -1.99 10.88 16.49
CA LEU A 13 -3.33 10.71 15.93
C LEU A 13 -4.40 10.64 17.04
N LEU A 14 -4.15 9.88 18.11
CA LEU A 14 -5.07 9.78 19.24
C LEU A 14 -5.22 11.10 20.00
N SER A 15 -4.15 11.90 20.08
CA SER A 15 -4.18 13.20 20.77
C SER A 15 -5.20 14.17 20.15
N GLN A 16 -5.50 14.02 18.86
CA GLN A 16 -6.48 14.82 18.13
C GLN A 16 -7.94 14.50 18.48
N GLN A 17 -8.22 13.45 19.27
CA GLN A 17 -9.56 13.10 19.76
C GLN A 17 -10.60 12.98 18.64
N LEU A 18 -10.18 12.42 17.51
CA LEU A 18 -11.01 12.23 16.34
C LEU A 18 -12.09 11.17 16.58
N ASP A 19 -13.19 11.27 15.83
CA ASP A 19 -14.24 10.26 15.85
C ASP A 19 -13.67 8.88 15.45
N PRO A 20 -13.82 7.83 16.29
CA PRO A 20 -13.33 6.49 16.01
C PRO A 20 -13.87 5.85 14.71
N SER A 21 -14.98 6.35 14.16
CA SER A 21 -15.57 5.84 12.91
C SER A 21 -14.83 6.29 11.65
N LEU A 22 -13.98 7.32 11.76
CA LEU A 22 -13.26 7.89 10.62
C LEU A 22 -12.35 6.87 9.95
N PRO A 23 -12.17 6.94 8.62
CA PRO A 23 -11.30 6.03 7.88
C PRO A 23 -9.86 5.98 8.41
N ALA A 24 -9.32 7.11 8.87
CA ALA A 24 -7.98 7.20 9.45
C ALA A 24 -7.81 6.27 10.67
N MET A 25 -8.85 6.13 11.48
CA MET A 25 -8.86 5.26 12.68
C MET A 25 -8.91 3.77 12.34
N ARG A 26 -9.18 3.43 11.07
CA ARG A 26 -9.25 2.06 10.55
C ARG A 26 -8.10 1.73 9.58
N ALA A 27 -7.13 2.63 9.45
CA ALA A 27 -5.95 2.38 8.64
C ALA A 27 -5.17 1.18 9.18
N HIS A 28 -4.52 0.41 8.31
CA HIS A 28 -3.76 -0.78 8.71
C HIS A 28 -2.67 -0.42 9.72
N GLY A 29 -2.63 -1.12 10.86
CA GLY A 29 -1.70 -0.86 11.95
C GLY A 29 -2.21 0.12 13.00
N VAL A 30 -3.16 1.02 12.67
CA VAL A 30 -3.71 1.96 13.66
C VAL A 30 -4.46 1.22 14.78
N PRO A 31 -5.44 0.33 14.51
CA PRO A 31 -6.13 -0.41 15.57
C PRO A 31 -5.19 -1.23 16.46
N GLU A 32 -4.19 -1.87 15.86
CA GLU A 32 -3.22 -2.70 16.57
C GLU A 32 -2.31 -1.87 17.48
N LEU A 33 -1.82 -0.72 17.01
CA LEU A 33 -1.00 0.19 17.79
C LEU A 33 -1.80 0.95 18.85
N VAL A 34 -3.08 1.26 18.60
CA VAL A 34 -3.98 1.79 19.63
C VAL A 34 -4.16 0.79 20.77
N ALA A 35 -4.36 -0.50 20.45
CA ALA A 35 -4.48 -1.54 21.47
C ALA A 35 -3.17 -1.74 22.27
N LEU A 36 -2.01 -1.64 21.60
CA LEU A 36 -0.71 -1.60 22.28
C LEU A 36 -0.61 -0.42 23.27
N LEU A 37 -0.95 0.80 22.83
CA LEU A 37 -0.90 2.01 23.65
C LEU A 37 -1.86 1.97 24.85
N ARG A 38 -2.95 1.20 24.74
CA ARG A 38 -3.89 0.95 25.83
C ARG A 38 -3.46 -0.18 26.78
N GLY A 39 -2.36 -0.87 26.47
CA GLY A 39 -1.90 -2.03 27.23
C GLY A 39 -2.75 -3.29 27.02
N GLU A 40 -3.60 -3.32 25.99
CA GLU A 40 -4.44 -4.47 25.64
C GLU A 40 -3.65 -5.54 24.89
N LEU A 41 -2.54 -5.17 24.24
CA LEU A 41 -1.64 -6.05 23.52
C LEU A 41 -0.18 -5.80 23.91
N THR A 42 0.63 -6.85 23.83
CA THR A 42 2.09 -6.69 23.83
C THR A 42 2.55 -6.09 22.50
N GLU A 43 3.76 -5.51 22.48
CA GLU A 43 4.34 -4.99 21.24
C GLU A 43 4.45 -6.08 20.17
N GLN A 44 4.85 -7.29 20.58
CA GLN A 44 4.96 -8.43 19.68
C GLN A 44 3.59 -8.83 19.10
N ASP A 45 2.54 -8.90 19.93
CA ASP A 45 1.18 -9.20 19.46
C ASP A 45 0.67 -8.15 18.47
N ALA A 46 0.93 -6.86 18.75
CA ALA A 46 0.53 -5.77 17.88
C ALA A 46 1.23 -5.86 16.51
N ILE A 47 2.52 -6.20 16.48
CA ILE A 47 3.29 -6.42 15.25
C ILE A 47 2.71 -7.60 14.47
N GLU A 48 2.52 -8.76 15.11
CA GLU A 48 2.02 -9.97 14.46
C GLU A 48 0.63 -9.75 13.85
N ARG A 49 -0.27 -9.06 14.58
CA ARG A 49 -1.59 -8.70 14.09
C ARG A 49 -1.53 -7.70 12.93
N SER A 50 -0.65 -6.70 12.99
CA SER A 50 -0.48 -5.71 11.92
C SER A 50 0.00 -6.37 10.61
N VAL A 51 0.95 -7.31 10.72
CA VAL A 51 1.44 -8.11 9.58
C VAL A 51 0.31 -8.95 8.99
N LEU A 52 -0.48 -9.62 9.84
CA LEU A 52 -1.60 -10.44 9.41
C LEU A 52 -2.69 -9.60 8.71
N ALA A 53 -3.04 -8.44 9.28
CA ALA A 53 -4.03 -7.53 8.72
C ALA A 53 -3.60 -7.03 7.33
N THR A 54 -2.33 -6.64 7.19
CA THR A 54 -1.73 -6.24 5.91
C THR A 54 -1.76 -7.38 4.91
N GLY A 55 -1.34 -8.59 5.30
CA GLY A 55 -1.38 -9.76 4.40
C GLY A 55 -2.79 -10.17 3.96
N ARG A 56 -3.81 -9.98 4.81
CA ARG A 56 -5.22 -10.15 4.41
C ARG A 56 -5.64 -9.08 3.40
N TYR A 57 -5.24 -7.83 3.60
CA TYR A 57 -5.51 -6.75 2.66
C TYR A 57 -4.83 -6.99 1.30
N THR A 58 -3.55 -7.36 1.28
CA THR A 58 -2.81 -7.68 0.05
C THR A 58 -3.47 -8.81 -0.74
N ARG A 59 -3.97 -9.87 -0.07
CA ARG A 59 -4.74 -10.92 -0.75
C ARG A 59 -6.02 -10.41 -1.38
N ARG A 60 -6.77 -9.55 -0.68
CA ARG A 60 -7.97 -8.93 -1.25
C ARG A 60 -7.64 -8.04 -2.45
N GLN A 61 -6.55 -7.27 -2.39
CA GLN A 61 -6.05 -6.48 -3.51
C GLN A 61 -5.73 -7.39 -4.71
N ALA A 62 -4.97 -8.46 -4.51
CA ALA A 62 -4.64 -9.41 -5.56
C ALA A 62 -5.89 -10.04 -6.21
N THR A 63 -6.87 -10.47 -5.41
CA THR A 63 -8.15 -10.95 -5.93
C THR A 63 -8.88 -9.87 -6.72
N TRP A 64 -8.95 -8.64 -6.20
CA TRP A 64 -9.62 -7.54 -6.90
C TRP A 64 -8.97 -7.27 -8.25
N PHE A 65 -7.64 -7.12 -8.30
CA PHE A 65 -6.89 -6.92 -9.54
C PHE A 65 -7.05 -8.07 -10.54
N ALA A 66 -7.10 -9.33 -10.08
CA ALA A 66 -7.30 -10.47 -10.96
C ALA A 66 -8.68 -10.53 -11.62
N HIS A 67 -9.68 -9.86 -11.04
CA HIS A 67 -11.08 -9.91 -11.50
C HIS A 67 -11.60 -8.58 -12.07
N HIS A 68 -10.78 -7.54 -12.12
CA HIS A 68 -11.19 -6.22 -12.62
C HIS A 68 -10.21 -5.74 -13.70
N ALA A 69 -10.75 -5.43 -14.88
CA ALA A 69 -9.98 -4.72 -15.90
C ALA A 69 -9.64 -3.32 -15.39
N LEU A 70 -8.35 -2.99 -15.35
CA LEU A 70 -7.85 -1.70 -14.84
C LEU A 70 -7.88 -0.60 -15.89
N SER A 71 -7.75 -1.00 -17.15
CA SER A 71 -7.77 -0.13 -18.32
C SER A 71 -8.25 -0.92 -19.55
N ALA A 72 -8.32 -0.24 -20.70
CA ALA A 72 -8.58 -0.90 -21.97
C ALA A 72 -7.53 -1.99 -22.26
N PRO A 73 -7.88 -3.04 -23.04
CA PRO A 73 -6.93 -4.07 -23.43
C PRO A 73 -5.66 -3.48 -24.07
N GLY A 74 -4.49 -3.95 -23.66
CA GLY A 74 -3.20 -3.46 -24.13
C GLY A 74 -2.64 -2.25 -23.38
N LEU A 75 -3.41 -1.62 -22.50
CA LEU A 75 -2.98 -0.49 -21.67
C LEU A 75 -2.69 -0.89 -20.21
N THR A 76 -2.33 -2.14 -19.97
CA THR A 76 -1.92 -2.64 -18.66
C THR A 76 -0.59 -3.36 -18.79
N TYR A 77 0.33 -3.08 -17.87
CA TYR A 77 1.62 -3.75 -17.78
C TYR A 77 1.80 -4.31 -16.36
N THR A 78 1.98 -5.63 -16.26
CA THR A 78 2.10 -6.35 -14.98
C THR A 78 3.57 -6.64 -14.67
N LEU A 79 3.99 -6.30 -13.46
CA LEU A 79 5.32 -6.58 -12.95
C LEU A 79 5.27 -7.72 -11.94
N ASP A 80 5.62 -8.93 -12.39
CA ASP A 80 5.67 -10.14 -11.55
C ASP A 80 7.02 -10.27 -10.83
N THR A 81 7.46 -9.22 -10.13
CA THR A 81 8.77 -9.22 -9.46
C THR A 81 8.67 -8.71 -8.03
N CYS A 82 9.22 -9.47 -7.08
CA CYS A 82 9.46 -8.96 -5.73
C CYS A 82 10.68 -8.04 -5.78
N MET A 83 10.51 -6.77 -5.42
CA MET A 83 11.54 -5.74 -5.52
C MET A 83 12.68 -6.04 -4.53
N PRO A 84 13.92 -6.36 -4.98
CA PRO A 84 15.08 -6.33 -4.09
C PRO A 84 15.40 -4.88 -3.69
N PRO A 85 16.23 -4.64 -2.65
CA PRO A 85 16.67 -3.30 -2.27
C PRO A 85 17.26 -2.59 -3.51
N CYS A 86 16.66 -1.46 -3.87
CA CYS A 86 16.57 -1.02 -5.25
C CYS A 86 17.52 0.14 -5.59
N GLU A 87 18.30 -0.08 -6.65
CA GLU A 87 18.78 0.99 -7.55
C GLU A 87 18.55 0.53 -9.01
N GLN A 88 18.89 -0.71 -9.34
CA GLN A 88 18.94 -1.20 -10.74
C GLN A 88 17.59 -1.61 -11.39
N PHE A 89 16.46 -1.54 -10.68
CA PHE A 89 15.18 -2.05 -11.22
C PHE A 89 14.52 -1.04 -12.17
N SER A 90 14.43 0.23 -11.75
CA SER A 90 13.88 1.29 -12.59
C SER A 90 14.70 1.46 -13.86
N GLU A 91 16.03 1.40 -13.77
CA GLU A 91 16.94 1.50 -14.92
C GLU A 91 16.70 0.40 -15.97
N ARG A 92 16.54 -0.85 -15.53
CA ARG A 92 16.28 -2.00 -16.43
C ARG A 92 14.91 -1.93 -17.10
N LYS A 93 13.92 -1.35 -16.44
CA LYS A 93 12.53 -1.26 -16.94
C LYS A 93 12.18 0.11 -17.50
N LEU A 94 13.08 1.08 -17.43
CA LEU A 94 12.84 2.47 -17.83
C LEU A 94 12.38 2.57 -19.28
N HIS A 95 13.03 1.84 -20.18
CA HIS A 95 12.68 1.85 -21.59
C HIS A 95 11.27 1.32 -21.85
N GLU A 96 10.87 0.22 -21.20
CA GLU A 96 9.51 -0.33 -21.31
C GLU A 96 8.47 0.61 -20.72
N ILE A 97 8.76 1.23 -19.56
CA ILE A 97 7.87 2.20 -18.91
C ILE A 97 7.68 3.45 -19.79
N ILE A 98 8.77 4.03 -20.30
CA ILE A 98 8.71 5.21 -21.16
C ILE A 98 8.00 4.88 -22.47
N SER A 99 8.31 3.74 -23.10
CA SER A 99 7.63 3.28 -24.32
C SER A 99 6.13 3.14 -24.09
N PHE A 100 5.70 2.56 -22.97
CA PHE A 100 4.29 2.44 -22.59
C PHE A 100 3.61 3.81 -22.43
N ILE A 101 4.26 4.77 -21.75
CA ILE A 101 3.71 6.12 -21.57
C ILE A 101 3.54 6.81 -22.93
N LEU A 102 4.59 6.84 -23.76
CA LEU A 102 4.57 7.56 -25.03
C LEU A 102 3.59 6.94 -26.04
N SER A 103 3.56 5.60 -26.14
CA SER A 103 2.76 4.91 -27.17
C SER A 103 1.35 4.54 -26.71
N GLY A 104 1.14 4.32 -25.41
CA GLY A 104 -0.12 3.86 -24.85
C GLY A 104 -0.96 4.96 -24.22
N ILE A 105 -0.32 5.96 -23.60
CA ILE A 105 -1.02 7.04 -22.89
C ILE A 105 -1.03 8.32 -23.75
N ASP A 106 0.13 8.84 -24.10
CA ASP A 106 0.25 10.14 -24.76
C ASP A 106 -0.24 10.09 -26.22
N ALA A 107 0.12 9.03 -26.96
CA ALA A 107 -0.39 8.83 -28.33
C ALA A 107 -1.90 8.58 -28.39
N ALA A 108 -2.49 7.96 -27.35
CA ALA A 108 -3.93 7.76 -27.26
C ALA A 108 -4.71 9.07 -26.97
N GLN A 109 -4.05 10.06 -26.36
CA GLN A 109 -4.63 11.40 -26.11
C GLN A 109 -4.53 12.35 -27.32
N LEU A 110 -3.75 12.00 -28.35
CA LEU A 110 -3.54 12.81 -29.56
C LEU A 110 -4.48 12.44 -30.73
N VAL A 111 -5.38 11.48 -30.55
CA VAL A 111 -6.45 11.17 -31.52
C VAL A 111 -7.62 12.14 -31.26
N PRO A 112 -8.03 12.95 -32.26
CA PRO A 112 -9.07 13.98 -32.10
C PRO A 112 -10.47 13.42 -31.85
#